data_AF-A0ABD4T3T2-F1
#
_entry.id   AF-A0ABD4T3T2-F1
#
_cell.length_a   1.000
_cell.length_b   1.000
_cell.length_c   1.000
_cell.angle_alpha   90.00
_cell.angle_beta   90.00
_cell.angle_gamma   90.00
#
_symmetry.space_group_name_H-M   'P 1'
#
loop_
_entity.id
_entity.type
_entity.pdbx_description
1 polymer ?
#
loop_
_entity_poly.entity_id
_entity_poly.type
_entity_poly.pdbx_seq_one_letter_code
_entity_poly.pdbx_strand_id
1 'polypeptide(L)'
;MPLKAGSFDSFSDSMAQEIEQAFRDQWPLFMGEDLPVPDESPQSRLLFVAIARGIITHLVNHPEAFQVMVTLAGGTTASGTVEAISAEDVEPGTP
;
A
#
# COMPACT_ATOMS: atom_id res chain seq x y z
N MET A 1 1.10 11.53 10.63
CA MET A 1 0.73 12.41 9.51
C MET A 1 -0.68 12.05 9.05
N PRO A 2 -1.49 12.98 8.49
CA PRO A 2 -2.78 12.60 7.92
C PRO A 2 -2.58 11.63 6.76
N LEU A 3 -3.45 10.62 6.66
CA LEU A 3 -3.51 9.74 5.49
C LEU A 3 -3.84 10.57 4.25
N LYS A 4 -2.92 10.59 3.28
CA LYS A 4 -3.03 11.39 2.06
C LYS A 4 -3.09 10.47 0.85
N ALA A 5 -4.19 10.52 0.10
CA ALA A 5 -4.35 9.72 -1.12
C ALA A 5 -3.40 10.16 -2.24
N GLY A 6 -3.14 11.48 -2.31
CA GLY A 6 -2.43 12.09 -3.43
C GLY A 6 -3.38 12.64 -4.49
N SER A 7 -2.82 13.43 -5.38
CA SER A 7 -3.45 13.93 -6.60
C SER A 7 -2.38 14.09 -7.67
N PHE A 8 -2.78 14.44 -8.90
CA PHE A 8 -1.82 14.72 -9.96
C PHE A 8 -0.83 15.83 -9.58
N ASP A 9 -1.30 16.89 -8.92
CA ASP A 9 -0.48 18.04 -8.51
C ASP A 9 0.20 17.85 -7.14
N SER A 10 -0.18 16.82 -6.38
CA SER A 10 0.32 16.57 -5.03
C SER A 10 0.54 15.08 -4.78
N PHE A 11 1.35 14.50 -5.66
CA PHE A 11 1.67 13.08 -5.67
C PHE A 11 2.71 12.72 -4.60
N SER A 12 3.66 13.63 -4.33
CA SER A 12 4.69 13.40 -3.31
C SER A 12 4.11 13.23 -1.90
N ASP A 13 4.78 12.39 -1.11
CA ASP A 13 4.44 12.04 0.27
C ASP A 13 2.98 11.57 0.40
N SER A 14 2.53 10.75 -0.57
CA SER A 14 1.16 10.24 -0.62
C SER A 14 1.14 8.73 -0.80
N MET A 15 0.03 8.11 -0.40
CA MET A 15 -0.22 6.68 -0.60
C MET A 15 -0.14 6.29 -2.08
N ALA A 16 -0.51 7.18 -3.01
CA ALA A 16 -0.35 6.91 -4.44
C ALA A 16 1.13 6.78 -4.86
N GLN A 17 2.03 7.56 -4.25
CA GLN A 17 3.47 7.41 -4.47
C GLN A 17 3.99 6.11 -3.89
N GLU A 18 3.53 5.73 -2.69
CA GLU A 18 3.91 4.45 -2.08
C GLU A 18 3.44 3.26 -2.94
N ILE A 19 2.23 3.34 -3.51
CA ILE A 19 1.71 2.35 -4.46
C ILE A 19 2.55 2.31 -5.73
N GLU A 20 2.93 3.46 -6.30
CA GLU A 20 3.81 3.49 -7.48
C GLU A 20 5.17 2.85 -7.18
N GLN A 21 5.75 3.13 -6.00
CA GLN A 21 7.01 2.53 -5.59
C GLN A 21 6.87 1.01 -5.46
N ALA A 22 5.84 0.52 -4.77
CA ALA A 22 5.58 -0.91 -4.64
C ALA A 22 5.37 -1.59 -6.01
N PHE A 23 4.68 -0.92 -6.94
CA PHE A 23 4.51 -1.41 -8.31
C PHE A 23 5.86 -1.55 -9.03
N ARG A 24 6.74 -0.55 -8.92
CA ARG A 24 8.09 -0.58 -9.49
C ARG A 24 8.95 -1.69 -8.88
N ASP A 25 8.87 -1.89 -7.58
CA ASP A 25 9.64 -2.91 -6.86
C ASP A 25 9.20 -4.33 -7.25
N GLN A 26 7.90 -4.54 -7.50
CA GLN A 26 7.38 -5.84 -7.91
C GLN A 26 7.56 -6.15 -9.40
N TRP A 27 7.59 -5.13 -10.27
CA TRP A 27 7.68 -5.31 -11.73
C TRP A 27 8.79 -6.29 -12.17
N PRO A 28 10.07 -6.12 -11.79
CA PRO A 28 11.13 -7.01 -12.25
C PRO A 28 10.96 -8.45 -11.75
N LEU A 29 10.31 -8.64 -10.60
CA LEU A 29 10.04 -9.98 -10.06
C LEU A 29 9.04 -10.76 -10.91
N PHE A 30 8.06 -10.06 -11.50
CA PHE A 30 7.01 -10.69 -12.31
C PHE A 30 7.30 -10.69 -13.82
N MET A 31 7.93 -9.64 -14.32
CA MET A 31 8.18 -9.46 -15.75
C MET A 31 9.57 -9.95 -16.17
N GLY A 32 10.49 -10.16 -15.22
CA GLY A 32 11.86 -10.61 -15.51
C GLY A 32 12.74 -9.55 -16.18
N GLU A 33 12.26 -8.30 -16.26
CA GLU A 33 12.95 -7.15 -16.81
C GLU A 33 12.65 -5.89 -15.98
N ASP A 34 13.55 -4.91 -16.01
CA ASP A 34 13.30 -3.63 -15.36
C ASP A 34 12.11 -2.92 -15.99
N LEU A 35 11.35 -2.18 -15.18
CA LEU A 35 10.27 -1.34 -15.68
C LEU A 35 10.84 -0.35 -16.70
N PRO A 36 10.36 -0.32 -17.96
CA PRO A 36 10.86 0.62 -18.94
C PRO A 36 10.63 2.05 -18.47
N VAL A 37 11.72 2.81 -18.30
CA VAL A 37 11.65 4.24 -17.97
C VAL A 37 11.25 5.02 -19.24
N PRO A 38 10.29 5.96 -19.22
CA PRO A 38 9.39 6.34 -18.12
C PRO A 38 7.96 5.89 -18.43
N ASP A 39 7.45 4.85 -17.78
CA ASP A 39 5.99 4.69 -17.64
C ASP A 39 5.42 5.64 -16.58
N GLU A 40 5.83 6.92 -16.66
CA GLU A 40 5.11 8.05 -16.06
C GLU A 40 3.89 8.40 -16.93
N SER A 41 3.24 7.40 -17.53
CA SER A 41 2.03 7.66 -18.28
C SER A 41 1.03 8.32 -17.34
N PRO A 42 0.37 9.43 -17.74
CA PRO A 42 -0.65 10.06 -16.90
C PRO A 42 -1.75 9.07 -16.47
N GLN A 43 -1.91 7.98 -17.22
CA GLN A 43 -2.86 6.89 -16.98
C GLN A 43 -2.44 6.03 -15.78
N SER A 44 -1.17 5.63 -15.67
CA SER A 44 -0.66 4.87 -14.51
C SER A 44 -0.76 5.70 -13.23
N ARG A 45 -0.36 6.96 -13.28
CA ARG A 45 -0.51 7.90 -12.14
C ARG A 45 -1.96 8.10 -11.74
N LEU A 46 -2.87 8.26 -12.71
CA LEU A 46 -4.30 8.36 -12.43
C LEU A 46 -4.82 7.09 -11.74
N LEU A 47 -4.38 5.91 -12.18
CA LEU A 47 -4.75 4.64 -11.58
C LEU A 47 -4.27 4.55 -10.13
N PHE A 48 -3.01 4.88 -9.84
CA PHE A 48 -2.47 4.86 -8.47
C PHE A 48 -3.20 5.83 -7.55
N VAL A 49 -3.51 7.05 -8.04
CA VAL A 49 -4.32 8.03 -7.30
C VAL A 49 -5.74 7.49 -7.05
N ALA A 50 -6.36 6.84 -8.04
CA ALA A 50 -7.71 6.29 -7.88
C ALA A 50 -7.75 5.16 -6.84
N ILE A 51 -6.75 4.26 -6.87
CA ILE A 51 -6.61 3.18 -5.90
C ILE A 51 -6.39 3.76 -4.48
N ALA A 52 -5.44 4.67 -4.31
CA ALA A 52 -5.16 5.32 -3.04
C ALA A 52 -6.39 6.02 -2.46
N ARG A 53 -7.14 6.73 -3.31
CA ARG A 53 -8.41 7.38 -2.91
C ARG A 53 -9.44 6.35 -2.47
N GLY A 54 -9.62 5.27 -3.24
CA GLY A 54 -10.54 4.18 -2.89
C GLY A 54 -10.22 3.57 -1.54
N ILE A 55 -8.94 3.26 -1.28
CA ILE A 55 -8.47 2.71 0.00
C ILE A 55 -8.78 3.67 1.14
N ILE A 56 -8.37 4.94 1.04
CA ILE A 56 -8.60 5.90 2.12
C ILE A 56 -10.08 6.15 2.35
N THR A 57 -10.89 6.28 1.30
CA THR A 57 -12.36 6.43 1.43
C THR A 57 -12.97 5.21 2.11
N HIS A 58 -12.55 4.00 1.75
CA HIS A 58 -13.02 2.78 2.42
C HIS A 58 -12.65 2.80 3.90
N LEU A 59 -11.39 3.08 4.23
CA LEU A 59 -10.89 3.13 5.61
C LEU A 59 -11.57 4.21 6.47
N VAL A 60 -11.90 5.37 5.89
CA VAL A 60 -12.65 6.44 6.58
C VAL A 60 -14.09 6.01 6.87
N ASN A 61 -14.72 5.28 5.95
CA ASN A 61 -16.09 4.78 6.13
C ASN A 61 -16.17 3.55 7.03
N HIS A 62 -15.04 2.85 7.22
CA HIS A 62 -14.92 1.61 7.99
C HIS A 62 -13.78 1.72 9.02
N PRO A 63 -13.91 2.58 10.05
CA PRO A 63 -12.85 2.76 11.04
C PRO A 63 -12.52 1.48 11.82
N GLU A 64 -13.44 0.51 11.87
CA GLU A 64 -13.19 -0.84 12.37
C GLU A 64 -12.07 -1.57 11.64
N ALA A 65 -11.81 -1.23 10.37
CA ALA A 65 -10.72 -1.81 9.59
C ALA A 65 -9.33 -1.39 10.09
N PHE A 66 -9.21 -0.31 10.87
CA PHE A 66 -7.96 0.08 11.53
C PHE A 66 -7.70 -0.67 12.84
N GLN A 67 -8.68 -1.42 13.36
CA GLN A 67 -8.54 -2.08 14.65
C GLN A 67 -7.84 -3.41 14.48
N VAL A 68 -6.64 -3.53 15.04
CA VAL A 68 -5.99 -4.84 15.18
C VAL A 68 -6.50 -5.49 16.46
N MET A 69 -7.13 -6.65 16.30
CA MET A 69 -7.55 -7.50 17.41
C MET A 69 -6.49 -8.58 17.61
N VAL A 70 -5.70 -8.48 18.67
CA VAL A 70 -4.73 -9.52 19.04
C VAL A 70 -5.38 -10.42 20.07
N THR A 71 -5.47 -11.72 19.77
CA THR A 71 -5.87 -12.73 20.75
C THR A 71 -4.63 -13.33 21.38
N LEU A 72 -4.43 -13.07 22.68
CA LEU A 72 -3.32 -13.62 23.44
C LEU A 72 -3.65 -15.06 23.86
N ALA A 73 -2.61 -15.91 23.96
CA ALA A 73 -2.75 -17.26 24.50
C ALA A 73 -3.29 -17.18 25.94
N GLY A 74 -4.56 -17.54 26.11
CA GLY A 74 -5.32 -17.30 27.36
C GLY A 74 -6.71 -16.69 27.13
N GLY A 75 -7.05 -16.28 25.91
CA GLY A 75 -8.39 -15.83 25.52
C GLY A 75 -8.67 -14.34 25.77
N THR A 76 -7.66 -13.56 26.15
CA THR A 76 -7.77 -12.10 26.25
C THR A 76 -7.58 -11.47 24.88
N THR A 77 -8.57 -10.69 24.44
CA THR A 77 -8.48 -9.87 23.23
C THR A 77 -8.01 -8.47 23.59
N ALA A 78 -6.97 -7.98 22.94
CA ALA A 78 -6.47 -6.61 23.06
C ALA A 78 -6.62 -5.86 21.73
N SER A 79 -6.98 -4.58 21.79
CA SER A 79 -7.04 -3.68 20.62
C SER A 79 -5.81 -2.79 20.58
N GLY A 80 -5.18 -2.64 19.41
CA GLY A 80 -4.05 -1.75 19.20
C GLY A 80 -4.12 -1.00 17.88
N THR A 81 -3.29 0.04 17.74
CA THR A 81 -3.06 0.78 16.50
C THR A 81 -1.82 0.21 15.80
N VAL A 82 -1.86 0.04 14.48
CA VAL A 82 -0.67 -0.35 13.70
C VAL A 82 0.29 0.82 13.60
N GLU A 83 1.51 0.66 14.11
CA GLU A 83 2.59 1.66 13.99
C GLU A 83 3.53 1.37 12.81
N ALA A 84 3.68 0.10 12.41
CA ALA A 84 4.45 -0.32 11.23
C ALA A 84 3.95 -1.67 10.71
N ILE A 85 3.94 -1.84 9.39
CA ILE A 85 3.75 -3.13 8.71
C ILE A 85 5.14 -3.55 8.20
N SER A 86 5.78 -4.50 8.87
CA SER A 86 6.91 -5.21 8.26
C SER A 86 6.33 -6.31 7.40
N ALA A 87 6.35 -6.12 6.08
CA ALA A 87 6.12 -7.24 5.17
C ALA A 87 7.33 -8.18 5.31
N GLU A 88 7.12 -9.40 5.80
CA GLU A 88 8.12 -10.45 5.69
C GLU A 88 8.30 -10.74 4.19
N ASP A 89 9.53 -10.58 3.70
CA ASP A 89 9.95 -10.94 2.35
C ASP A 89 9.61 -12.43 2.14
N VAL A 90 8.59 -12.71 1.34
CA VAL A 90 8.32 -14.08 0.88
C VAL A 90 9.33 -14.35 -0.23
N GLU A 91 10.45 -14.99 0.12
CA GLU A 91 11.40 -15.47 -0.89
C GLU A 91 10.65 -16.32 -1.93
N PRO A 92 10.79 -16.03 -3.23
CA PRO A 92 10.21 -16.85 -4.26
C PRO A 92 10.90 -18.21 -4.25
N GLY A 93 10.13 -19.24 -3.86
CA GLY A 93 10.57 -20.63 -3.80
C GLY A 93 11.25 -21.05 -5.10
N THR A 94 12.51 -21.49 -4.97
CA THR A 94 13.27 -22.17 -6.03
C THR A 94 12.67 -23.59 -6.20
N PRO A 95 12.58 -24.14 -7.44
CA PRO A 95 11.85 -25.38 -7.76
C PRO A 95 12.33 -26.64 -7.05
#